data_AF-A0A958Q7N9-F1
#
_entry.id   AF-A0A958Q7N9-F1
#
_cell.length_a   1.000
_cell.length_b   1.000
_cell.length_c   1.000
_cell.angle_alpha   90.00
_cell.angle_beta   90.00
_cell.angle_gamma   90.00
#
_symmetry.space_group_name_H-M   'P 1'
#
loop_
_entity.id
_entity.type
_entity.pdbx_description
1 polymer ?
#
loop_
_entity_poly.entity_id
_entity_poly.type
_entity_poly.pdbx_seq_one_letter_code
_entity_poly.pdbx_strand_id
1 'polypeptide(L)'
;MSTVKRYSGMSGPAKAWLLTKIFETQRKIIAICPDTFAAERLSEDLRLFLTSTNVLDLPAWDTLPFELVSPQVEISATRIYATHTMLTQDSFICVTTAEALCQRFLSIREIDFLTISLKPKQAMNREELLQRLQFAGYQRVSLVELVGQYT
;
A
#
# COMPACT_ATOMS: atom_id res chain seq x y z
N MET A 1 27.53 6.89 4.49
CA MET A 1 28.03 6.06 3.38
C MET A 1 27.06 4.91 3.20
N SER A 2 26.39 4.81 2.04
CA SER A 2 25.49 3.68 1.76
C SER A 2 26.31 2.46 1.34
N THR A 3 26.30 1.41 2.16
CA THR A 3 26.96 0.13 1.85
C THR A 3 26.10 -0.64 0.86
N VAL A 4 26.58 -0.80 -0.38
CA VAL A 4 25.89 -1.62 -1.39
C VAL A 4 26.30 -3.08 -1.24
N LYS A 5 25.33 -3.97 -0.99
CA LYS A 5 25.52 -5.43 -1.00
C LYS A 5 24.89 -6.02 -2.24
N ARG A 6 25.58 -6.96 -2.91
CA ARG A 6 25.08 -7.67 -4.09
C ARG A 6 24.91 -9.14 -3.77
N TYR A 7 23.76 -9.70 -4.14
CA TYR A 7 23.42 -11.11 -3.99
C TYR A 7 23.14 -11.68 -5.39
N SER A 8 23.63 -12.88 -5.68
CA SER A 8 23.50 -13.55 -6.99
C SER A 8 23.22 -15.03 -6.82
N GLY A 9 22.81 -15.72 -7.91
CA GLY A 9 22.55 -17.17 -7.89
C GLY A 9 21.18 -17.56 -7.29
N MET A 10 20.25 -16.61 -7.19
CA MET A 10 18.92 -16.85 -6.65
C MET A 10 17.94 -17.21 -7.77
N SER A 11 17.20 -18.30 -7.61
CA SER A 11 16.11 -18.70 -8.50
C SER A 11 14.81 -18.93 -7.73
N GLY A 12 13.68 -18.74 -8.40
CA GLY A 12 12.35 -18.89 -7.80
C GLY A 12 12.18 -18.08 -6.49
N PRO A 13 11.63 -18.69 -5.43
CA PRO A 13 11.29 -18.00 -4.17
C PRO A 13 12.52 -17.68 -3.29
N ALA A 14 13.74 -18.00 -3.74
CA ALA A 14 14.96 -17.72 -2.98
C ALA A 14 15.14 -16.21 -2.67
N LYS A 15 14.66 -15.33 -3.56
CA LYS A 15 14.65 -13.88 -3.33
C LYS A 15 13.75 -13.49 -2.16
N ALA A 16 12.54 -14.05 -2.10
CA ALA A 16 11.60 -13.80 -0.99
C ALA A 16 12.17 -14.32 0.34
N TRP A 17 12.73 -15.54 0.35
CA TRP A 17 13.39 -16.10 1.52
C TRP A 17 14.57 -15.24 2.02
N LEU A 18 15.40 -14.72 1.11
CA LEU A 18 16.49 -13.82 1.51
C LEU A 18 15.94 -12.54 2.13
N LEU A 19 14.89 -11.95 1.53
CA LEU A 19 14.26 -10.75 2.06
C LEU A 19 13.64 -10.98 3.44
N THR A 20 13.07 -12.15 3.72
CA THR A 20 12.56 -12.45 5.08
C THR A 20 13.69 -12.50 6.11
N LYS A 21 14.86 -13.03 5.74
CA LYS A 21 16.05 -13.01 6.61
C LYS A 21 16.60 -11.62 6.83
N ILE A 22 16.61 -10.78 5.79
CA ILE A 22 16.97 -9.37 5.96
C ILE A 22 15.95 -8.68 6.88
N PHE A 23 14.66 -8.99 6.72
CA PHE A 23 13.55 -8.40 7.48
C PHE A 23 13.58 -8.69 8.98
N GLU A 24 14.15 -9.82 9.40
CA GLU A 24 14.41 -10.13 10.82
C GLU A 24 15.28 -9.04 11.49
N THR A 25 16.17 -8.40 10.73
CA THR A 25 17.07 -7.34 11.21
C THR A 25 16.65 -5.93 10.77
N GLN A 26 16.10 -5.80 9.56
CA GLN A 26 15.68 -4.55 8.94
C GLN A 26 14.16 -4.55 8.87
N ARG A 27 13.51 -3.89 9.83
CA ARG A 27 12.03 -3.91 9.93
C ARG A 27 11.32 -3.15 8.81
N LYS A 28 11.98 -2.24 8.10
CA LYS A 28 11.37 -1.46 6.99
C LYS A 28 12.16 -1.69 5.72
N ILE A 29 11.56 -2.34 4.73
CA ILE A 29 12.21 -2.66 3.45
C ILE A 29 11.33 -2.15 2.31
N ILE A 30 11.95 -1.52 1.32
CA ILE A 30 11.33 -1.22 0.02
C ILE A 30 12.02 -2.11 -1.02
N ALA A 31 11.29 -3.07 -1.55
CA ALA A 31 11.74 -3.96 -2.61
C ALA A 31 11.30 -3.40 -3.96
N ILE A 32 12.26 -2.91 -4.74
CA ILE A 32 12.02 -2.34 -6.06
C ILE A 32 12.27 -3.41 -7.12
N CYS A 33 11.20 -3.82 -7.78
CA CYS A 33 11.19 -4.79 -8.87
C CYS A 33 11.33 -4.10 -10.23
N PRO A 34 11.84 -4.82 -11.25
CA PRO A 34 12.02 -4.27 -12.59
C PRO A 34 10.69 -3.97 -13.31
N ASP A 35 9.65 -4.75 -13.01
CA ASP A 35 8.33 -4.65 -13.64
C ASP A 35 7.23 -5.15 -12.69
N THR A 36 5.97 -4.93 -13.06
CA THR A 36 4.79 -5.29 -12.27
C THR A 36 4.67 -6.78 -12.06
N PHE A 37 4.96 -7.61 -13.07
CA PHE A 37 4.88 -9.07 -12.94
C PHE A 37 5.90 -9.60 -11.93
N ALA A 38 7.13 -9.09 -11.94
CA ALA A 38 8.15 -9.41 -10.96
C ALA A 38 7.79 -8.91 -9.55
N ALA A 39 7.09 -7.78 -9.43
CA ALA A 39 6.57 -7.26 -8.16
C ALA A 39 5.48 -8.18 -7.58
N GLU A 40 4.46 -8.51 -8.38
CA GLU A 40 3.39 -9.43 -8.01
C GLU A 40 3.95 -10.77 -7.57
N ARG A 41 4.84 -11.36 -8.38
CA ARG A 41 5.45 -12.65 -8.07
C ARG A 41 6.24 -12.62 -6.77
N LEU A 42 6.99 -11.55 -6.51
CA LEU A 42 7.74 -11.40 -5.27
C LEU A 42 6.79 -11.25 -4.06
N SER A 43 5.70 -10.52 -4.21
CA SER A 43 4.69 -10.37 -3.16
C SER A 43 4.02 -11.70 -2.82
N GLU A 44 3.62 -12.48 -3.83
CA GLU A 44 3.11 -13.85 -3.66
C GLU A 44 4.11 -14.72 -2.89
N ASP A 45 5.37 -14.77 -3.36
CA ASP A 45 6.41 -15.57 -2.73
C ASP A 45 6.68 -15.12 -1.28
N LEU A 46 6.66 -13.81 -0.98
CA LEU A 46 6.86 -13.28 0.37
C LEU A 46 5.72 -13.66 1.33
N ARG A 47 4.48 -13.66 0.85
CA ARG A 47 3.29 -14.04 1.62
C ARG A 47 3.28 -15.53 2.00
N LEU A 48 4.12 -16.38 1.37
CA LEU A 48 4.34 -17.76 1.81
C LEU A 48 5.16 -17.85 3.11
N PHE A 49 5.99 -16.84 3.40
CA PHE A 49 6.93 -16.84 4.53
C PHE A 49 6.55 -15.86 5.63
N LEU A 50 5.81 -14.79 5.32
CA LEU A 50 5.43 -13.72 6.24
C LEU A 50 3.91 -13.62 6.33
N THR A 51 3.43 -13.06 7.45
CA THR A 51 2.03 -12.65 7.57
C THR A 51 1.69 -11.62 6.50
N SER A 52 0.52 -11.74 5.89
CA SER A 52 0.03 -10.84 4.82
C SER A 52 0.02 -9.36 5.24
N THR A 53 -0.11 -9.05 6.53
CA THR A 53 -0.04 -7.67 7.05
C THR A 53 1.33 -7.01 6.94
N ASN A 54 2.39 -7.81 6.77
CA ASN A 54 3.77 -7.31 6.70
C ASN A 54 4.22 -7.06 5.27
N VAL A 55 3.46 -7.54 4.27
CA VAL A 55 3.78 -7.38 2.85
C VAL A 55 2.82 -6.35 2.28
N LEU A 56 3.36 -5.23 1.82
CA LEU A 56 2.60 -4.13 1.23
C LEU A 56 2.87 -4.10 -0.27
N ASP A 57 1.82 -3.97 -1.06
CA ASP A 57 1.93 -3.77 -2.50
C ASP A 57 1.76 -2.29 -2.81
N LEU A 58 2.70 -1.73 -3.56
CA LEU A 58 2.63 -0.36 -4.06
C LEU A 58 2.70 -0.40 -5.59
N PRO A 59 1.56 -0.62 -6.27
CA PRO A 59 1.49 -0.69 -7.72
C PRO A 59 1.56 0.70 -8.35
N ALA A 60 1.94 0.77 -9.62
CA ALA A 60 1.76 1.98 -10.43
C ALA A 60 0.26 2.17 -10.73
N TRP A 61 -0.14 3.38 -11.08
CA TRP A 61 -1.44 3.61 -11.73
C TRP A 61 -1.60 2.75 -12.99
N ASP A 62 -2.82 2.29 -13.25
CA ASP A 62 -3.24 1.56 -14.45
C ASP A 62 -3.56 2.46 -15.65
N THR A 63 -3.29 3.76 -15.52
CA THR A 63 -3.57 4.77 -16.51
C THR A 63 -2.28 5.28 -17.14
N LEU A 64 -2.33 5.67 -18.41
CA LEU A 64 -1.16 6.25 -19.06
C LEU A 64 -0.88 7.66 -18.53
N PRO A 65 0.39 8.11 -18.53
CA PRO A 65 0.71 9.49 -18.22
C PRO A 65 -0.11 10.44 -19.10
N PHE A 66 -0.75 11.43 -18.48
CA PHE A 66 -1.60 12.46 -19.11
C PHE A 66 -2.95 11.98 -19.66
N GLU A 67 -3.37 10.76 -19.35
CA GLU A 67 -4.73 10.31 -19.61
C GLU A 67 -5.71 10.95 -18.62
N LEU A 68 -6.84 11.46 -19.12
CA LEU A 68 -7.88 12.11 -18.29
C LEU A 68 -8.87 11.09 -17.72
N VAL A 69 -8.35 9.95 -17.25
CA VAL A 69 -9.13 8.91 -16.58
C VAL A 69 -8.57 8.68 -15.19
N SER A 70 -9.48 8.52 -14.23
CA SER A 70 -9.07 8.14 -12.87
C SER A 70 -8.58 6.69 -12.88
N PRO A 71 -7.52 6.38 -12.12
CA PRO A 71 -7.12 4.99 -11.92
C PRO A 71 -8.23 4.19 -11.26
N GLN A 72 -8.18 2.87 -11.42
CA GLN A 72 -9.10 1.97 -10.73
C GLN A 72 -9.11 2.22 -9.21
N VAL A 73 -10.30 2.07 -8.62
CA VAL A 73 -10.52 2.35 -7.20
C VAL A 73 -9.70 1.39 -6.34
N GLU A 74 -9.54 0.15 -6.78
CA GLU A 74 -8.77 -0.90 -6.12
C GLU A 74 -7.27 -0.55 -6.07
N ILE A 75 -6.72 -0.02 -7.16
CA ILE A 75 -5.31 0.42 -7.24
C ILE A 75 -5.10 1.64 -6.33
N SER A 76 -6.01 2.60 -6.39
CA SER A 76 -5.98 3.78 -5.52
C SER A 76 -6.05 3.39 -4.04
N ALA A 77 -6.97 2.49 -3.68
CA ALA A 77 -7.12 1.97 -2.33
C ALA A 77 -5.87 1.24 -1.85
N THR A 78 -5.26 0.42 -2.71
CA THR A 78 -4.03 -0.32 -2.42
C THR A 78 -2.86 0.63 -2.14
N ARG A 79 -2.69 1.66 -2.98
CA ARG A 79 -1.66 2.69 -2.77
C ARG A 79 -1.90 3.48 -1.48
N ILE A 80 -3.14 3.88 -1.17
CA ILE A 80 -3.48 4.57 0.08
C ILE A 80 -3.18 3.67 1.28
N TYR A 81 -3.57 2.40 1.22
CA TYR A 81 -3.29 1.43 2.27
C TYR A 81 -1.78 1.25 2.51
N ALA A 82 -0.99 1.05 1.45
CA ALA A 82 0.45 0.90 1.56
C ALA A 82 1.10 2.15 2.16
N THR A 83 0.78 3.34 1.64
CA THR A 83 1.36 4.61 2.10
C THR A 83 1.00 4.93 3.56
N HIS A 84 -0.27 4.80 3.94
CA HIS A 84 -0.71 4.96 5.32
C HIS A 84 -0.03 3.95 6.26
N THR A 85 0.10 2.70 5.83
CA THR A 85 0.77 1.66 6.62
C THR A 85 2.26 1.95 6.79
N MET A 86 2.94 2.45 5.74
CA MET A 86 4.34 2.87 5.83
C MET A 86 4.56 4.05 6.79
N LEU A 87 3.55 4.92 6.95
CA LEU A 87 3.58 6.04 7.91
C LEU A 87 3.28 5.61 9.35
N THR A 88 2.42 4.61 9.55
CA THR A 88 1.89 4.25 10.87
C THR A 88 2.50 3.00 11.48
N GLN A 89 3.15 2.14 10.68
CA GLN A 89 3.75 0.90 11.14
C GLN A 89 5.28 0.94 11.11
N ASP A 90 5.87 0.20 12.05
CA ASP A 90 7.32 0.10 12.17
C ASP A 90 7.93 -1.13 11.50
N SER A 91 7.10 -1.99 10.91
CA SER A 91 7.52 -3.29 10.38
C SER A 91 6.77 -3.66 9.10
N PHE A 92 7.41 -3.51 7.94
CA PHE A 92 6.84 -3.88 6.62
C PHE A 92 7.91 -4.15 5.55
N ILE A 93 7.53 -4.92 4.54
CA ILE A 93 8.20 -5.03 3.24
C ILE A 93 7.23 -4.48 2.19
N CYS A 94 7.57 -3.33 1.60
CA CYS A 94 6.82 -2.73 0.51
C CYS A 94 7.41 -3.19 -0.82
N VAL A 95 6.64 -3.92 -1.63
CA VAL A 95 7.01 -4.38 -2.97
C VAL A 95 6.44 -3.40 -3.99
N THR A 96 7.30 -2.91 -4.87
CA THR A 96 6.97 -1.84 -5.81
C THR A 96 7.85 -1.88 -7.06
N THR A 97 7.62 -0.97 -8.00
CA THR A 97 8.46 -0.77 -9.19
C THR A 97 9.05 0.64 -9.19
N ALA A 98 10.07 0.87 -10.03
CA ALA A 98 10.63 2.21 -10.19
C ALA A 98 9.57 3.23 -10.66
N GLU A 99 8.69 2.82 -11.57
CA GLU A 99 7.57 3.63 -12.07
C GLU A 99 6.62 4.05 -10.94
N ALA A 100 6.15 3.09 -10.15
CA ALA A 100 5.20 3.32 -9.06
C ALA A 100 5.75 4.28 -7.98
N LEU A 101 7.07 4.25 -7.76
CA LEU A 101 7.77 5.14 -6.83
C LEU A 101 7.96 6.57 -7.36
N CYS A 102 8.07 6.74 -8.67
CA CYS A 102 8.19 8.06 -9.29
C CYS A 102 6.86 8.84 -9.30
N GLN A 103 5.73 8.15 -9.17
CA GLN A 103 4.41 8.77 -9.07
C GLN A 103 4.29 9.58 -7.77
N ARG A 104 3.67 10.77 -7.84
CA ARG A 104 3.54 11.65 -6.68
C ARG A 104 2.63 11.03 -5.61
N PHE A 105 3.01 11.26 -4.36
CA PHE A 105 2.24 10.90 -3.18
C PHE A 105 1.57 12.14 -2.60
N LEU A 106 0.46 11.92 -1.89
CA LEU A 106 -0.07 12.91 -0.97
C LEU A 106 0.96 13.19 0.11
N SER A 107 1.01 14.44 0.58
CA SER A 107 1.82 14.78 1.74
C SER A 107 1.31 14.07 2.99
N ILE A 108 2.20 13.88 3.97
CA ILE A 108 1.86 13.27 5.26
C ILE A 108 0.67 14.00 5.90
N ARG A 109 0.65 15.34 5.83
CA ARG A 109 -0.42 16.17 6.39
C ARG A 109 -1.78 15.92 5.72
N GLU A 110 -1.79 15.73 4.41
CA GLU A 110 -3.02 15.43 3.66
C GLU A 110 -3.55 14.04 4.02
N ILE A 111 -2.67 13.05 4.12
CA ILE A 111 -3.04 11.69 4.54
C ILE A 111 -3.63 11.71 5.96
N ASP A 112 -2.96 12.36 6.91
CA ASP A 112 -3.44 12.44 8.29
C ASP A 112 -4.80 13.16 8.40
N PHE A 113 -4.97 14.25 7.65
CA PHE A 113 -6.22 15.03 7.64
C PHE A 113 -7.41 14.20 7.12
N LEU A 114 -7.19 13.44 6.05
CA LEU A 114 -8.20 12.59 5.43
C LEU A 114 -8.45 11.27 6.18
N THR A 115 -7.61 10.92 7.16
CA THR A 115 -7.72 9.66 7.92
C THR A 115 -8.74 9.75 9.05
N ILE A 116 -9.71 8.82 9.06
CA ILE A 116 -10.71 8.68 10.14
C ILE A 116 -10.35 7.46 10.99
N SER A 117 -10.00 7.66 12.27
CA SER A 117 -9.76 6.56 13.21
C SER A 117 -11.04 6.22 13.98
N LEU A 118 -11.50 4.97 13.84
CA LEU A 118 -12.65 4.43 14.56
C LEU A 118 -12.20 3.30 15.49
N LYS A 119 -12.65 3.31 16.74
CA LYS A 119 -12.37 2.26 17.74
C LYS A 119 -13.68 1.65 18.27
N PRO A 120 -13.70 0.35 18.63
CA PRO A 120 -14.85 -0.24 19.31
C PRO A 120 -15.22 0.55 20.57
N LYS A 121 -16.53 0.77 20.77
CA LYS A 121 -17.10 1.55 21.90
C LYS A 121 -16.75 3.04 21.91
N GLN A 122 -16.17 3.58 20.84
CA GLN A 122 -15.96 5.03 20.71
C GLN A 122 -17.31 5.74 20.53
N ALA A 123 -17.59 6.72 21.39
CA ALA A 123 -18.70 7.64 21.18
C ALA A 123 -18.34 8.60 20.03
N MET A 124 -19.18 8.66 19.01
CA MET A 124 -19.00 9.54 17.85
C MET A 124 -20.36 10.01 17.35
N ASN A 125 -20.45 11.27 16.94
CA ASN A 125 -21.64 11.80 16.30
C ASN A 125 -21.76 11.20 14.88
N ARG A 126 -22.88 10.53 14.62
CA ARG A 126 -23.14 9.91 13.31
C ARG A 126 -23.11 10.94 12.18
N GLU A 127 -23.73 12.10 12.36
CA GLU A 127 -23.84 13.10 11.29
C GLU A 127 -22.47 13.68 10.92
N GLU A 128 -21.63 13.93 11.94
CA GLU A 128 -20.25 14.37 11.74
C GLU A 128 -19.43 13.32 10.95
N LEU A 129 -19.58 12.03 11.28
CA LEU A 129 -18.94 10.95 10.53
C LEU A 129 -19.40 10.91 9.08
N LEU A 130 -20.71 11.03 8.83
CA LEU A 130 -21.27 11.03 7.47
C LEU A 130 -20.79 12.21 6.64
N GLN A 131 -20.68 13.40 7.24
CA GLN A 131 -20.11 14.58 6.57
C GLN A 131 -18.63 14.38 6.24
N ARG A 132 -17.87 13.77 7.16
CA ARG A 132 -16.44 13.52 6.96
C ARG A 132 -16.19 12.48 5.86
N LEU A 133 -17.03 11.44 5.78
CA LEU A 133 -16.98 10.45 4.70
C LEU A 133 -17.28 11.08 3.33
N GLN A 134 -18.33 11.91 3.24
CA GLN A 134 -18.65 12.63 2.00
C GLN A 134 -17.52 13.57 1.58
N PHE A 135 -16.95 14.31 2.52
CA PHE A 135 -15.80 15.19 2.27
C PHE A 135 -14.58 14.42 1.76
N ALA A 136 -14.34 13.21 2.29
CA ALA A 136 -13.27 12.32 1.83
C ALA A 136 -13.56 11.64 0.48
N GLY A 137 -14.72 11.91 -0.15
CA GLY A 137 -15.08 11.39 -1.47
C GLY A 137 -15.78 10.02 -1.45
N TYR A 138 -16.23 9.53 -0.28
CA TYR A 138 -17.00 8.30 -0.21
C TYR A 138 -18.41 8.49 -0.79
N GLN A 139 -18.92 7.43 -1.41
CA GLN A 139 -20.24 7.42 -2.04
C GLN A 139 -21.27 6.73 -1.15
N ARG A 140 -22.42 7.39 -0.94
CA ARG A 140 -23.54 6.80 -0.22
C ARG A 140 -24.36 5.92 -1.16
N VAL A 141 -24.52 4.65 -0.82
CA VAL A 141 -25.25 3.65 -1.61
C VAL A 141 -26.20 2.85 -0.73
N SER A 142 -27.18 2.19 -1.34
CA SER A 142 -28.10 1.29 -0.63
C SER A 142 -27.49 -0.06 -0.28
N LEU A 143 -26.47 -0.49 -1.05
CA LEU A 143 -25.74 -1.73 -0.87
C LEU A 143 -24.26 -1.47 -1.16
N VAL A 144 -23.38 -1.80 -0.21
CA VAL A 144 -21.93 -1.61 -0.34
C VAL A 144 -21.32 -2.81 -1.07
N GLU A 145 -20.72 -2.55 -2.23
CA GLU A 145 -20.09 -3.57 -3.08
C GLU A 145 -18.60 -3.27 -3.31
N LEU A 146 -18.22 -2.00 -3.31
CA LEU A 146 -16.86 -1.54 -3.65
C LEU A 146 -16.23 -0.72 -2.53
N VAL A 147 -14.90 -0.63 -2.58
CA VAL A 147 -14.14 0.30 -1.72
C VAL A 147 -14.58 1.74 -2.04
N GLY A 148 -14.69 2.58 -1.01
CA GLY A 148 -15.15 3.96 -1.17
C GLY A 148 -16.66 4.14 -1.08
N GLN A 149 -17.43 3.09 -0.76
CA GLN A 149 -18.87 3.15 -0.54
C GLN A 149 -19.27 3.04 0.94
N TYR A 150 -20.41 3.61 1.32
CA TYR A 150 -21.01 3.48 2.66
C TYR A 150 -22.55 3.59 2.64
N THR A 151 -23.20 3.22 3.76
CA THR A 151 -24.66 3.31 3.95
C THR A 151 -25.08 4.11 5.20
#